data_AF-A0A151M671-F1
#
_entry.id   AF-A0A151M671-F1
#
_cell.length_a   1.000
_cell.length_b   1.000
_cell.length_c   1.000
_cell.angle_alpha   90.00
_cell.angle_beta   90.00
_cell.angle_gamma   90.00
#
_symmetry.space_group_name_H-M   'P 1'
#
loop_
_entity.id
_entity.type
_entity.pdbx_description
1 polymer ?
#
loop_
_entity_poly.entity_id
_entity_poly.type
_entity_poly.pdbx_seq_one_letter_code
_entity_poly.pdbx_strand_id
1 'polypeptide(L)'
;MSRHRLPSSEVPGLQVGQRTGSEDNLYLAVLRASEGKKDERDRVQKKTFTKWVNKHLIKAQRHVNDLYEDLRDGHNLISLLEVLSGDTLPREKGRMRFHKLQNVQIALDYLKHRQVKLVNIRNDDIADGNPKLTLGLIWTIILHFQVGVGAMYCGQRRGRRGKDAAL
;
A
#
# COMPACT_ATOMS: atom_id res chain seq x y z
N MET A 1 18.08 57.77 -38.17
CA MET A 1 16.62 57.95 -38.38
C MET A 1 16.20 56.83 -39.32
N SER A 2 15.30 55.89 -39.04
CA SER A 2 14.37 55.67 -37.94
C SER A 2 14.15 54.15 -37.82
N ARG A 3 13.99 53.67 -36.59
CA ARG A 3 13.68 52.27 -36.27
C ARG A 3 12.23 52.00 -36.65
N HIS A 4 11.97 51.00 -37.49
CA HIS A 4 10.62 50.48 -37.69
C HIS A 4 10.17 49.75 -36.41
N ARG A 5 9.25 50.39 -35.68
CA ARG A 5 8.51 49.84 -34.55
C ARG A 5 7.34 49.04 -35.12
N LEU A 6 7.23 47.76 -34.78
CA LEU A 6 6.04 46.96 -35.06
C LEU A 6 4.83 47.52 -34.27
N PRO A 7 3.61 47.51 -34.84
CA PRO A 7 2.44 47.99 -34.12
C PRO A 7 2.11 47.03 -32.97
N SER A 8 2.02 47.57 -31.76
CA SER A 8 1.42 46.89 -30.62
C SER A 8 -0.03 46.55 -30.97
N SER A 9 -0.36 45.26 -31.08
CA SER A 9 -1.74 44.81 -31.03
C SER A 9 -2.23 44.94 -29.58
N GLU A 10 -2.58 46.16 -29.18
CA GLU A 10 -3.48 46.34 -28.05
C GLU A 10 -4.78 45.62 -28.40
N VAL A 11 -5.04 44.52 -27.69
CA VAL A 11 -6.30 43.78 -27.82
C VAL A 11 -7.35 44.61 -27.08
N PRO A 12 -8.32 45.24 -27.75
CA PRO A 12 -9.29 46.08 -27.07
C PRO A 12 -10.32 45.18 -26.39
N GLY A 13 -10.41 45.28 -25.07
CA GLY A 13 -11.62 44.92 -24.33
C GLY A 13 -11.95 43.43 -24.23
N LEU A 14 -11.04 42.61 -23.67
CA LEU A 14 -11.55 41.58 -22.76
C LEU A 14 -11.83 42.28 -21.44
N GLN A 15 -13.10 42.58 -21.16
CA GLN A 15 -13.53 42.81 -19.80
C GLN A 15 -13.05 41.60 -19.00
N VAL A 16 -12.15 41.82 -18.05
CA VAL A 16 -11.92 40.88 -16.95
C VAL A 16 -13.26 40.79 -16.24
N GLY A 17 -14.09 39.85 -16.70
CA GLY A 17 -15.33 39.51 -16.04
C GLY A 17 -14.97 39.24 -14.60
N GLN A 18 -15.62 39.98 -13.70
CA GLN A 18 -15.56 39.73 -12.28
C GLN A 18 -15.86 38.24 -12.09
N ARG A 19 -14.83 37.41 -11.87
CA ARG A 19 -15.04 36.04 -11.43
C ARG A 19 -15.74 36.17 -10.10
N THR A 20 -17.02 35.84 -10.11
CA THR A 20 -17.85 35.98 -8.92
C THR A 20 -17.27 35.06 -7.86
N GLY A 21 -17.11 35.54 -6.63
CA GLY A 21 -16.63 34.71 -5.51
C GLY A 21 -17.47 33.44 -5.29
N SER A 22 -18.64 33.33 -5.93
CA SER A 22 -19.51 32.16 -5.96
C SER A 22 -18.89 30.96 -6.70
N GLU A 23 -18.25 31.18 -7.86
CA GLU A 23 -17.64 30.09 -8.64
C GLU A 23 -16.37 29.54 -7.96
N ASP A 24 -15.56 30.43 -7.39
CA ASP A 24 -14.37 30.05 -6.61
C ASP A 24 -14.76 29.31 -5.31
N ASN A 25 -15.85 29.74 -4.66
CA ASN A 25 -16.41 29.03 -3.50
C ASN A 25 -16.94 27.64 -3.87
N LEU A 26 -17.58 27.49 -5.03
CA LEU A 26 -18.07 26.21 -5.51
C LEU A 26 -16.91 25.26 -5.88
N TYR A 27 -15.90 25.76 -6.57
CA TYR A 27 -14.69 24.98 -6.88
C TYR A 27 -14.00 24.48 -5.61
N LEU A 28 -13.82 25.38 -4.62
CA LEU A 28 -13.21 25.03 -3.35
C LEU A 28 -14.06 24.03 -2.54
N ALA A 29 -15.39 24.15 -2.59
CA ALA A 29 -16.29 23.19 -1.95
C ALA A 29 -16.24 21.81 -2.61
N VAL A 30 -16.19 21.74 -3.94
CA VAL A 30 -16.05 20.47 -4.69
C VAL A 30 -14.71 19.81 -4.42
N LEU A 31 -13.61 20.57 -4.39
CA LEU A 31 -12.28 20.06 -4.03
C LEU A 31 -12.26 19.48 -2.61
N ARG A 32 -12.76 20.23 -1.62
CA ARG A 32 -12.87 19.75 -0.22
C ARG A 32 -13.75 18.51 -0.09
N ALA A 33 -14.88 18.45 -0.80
CA ALA A 33 -15.76 17.28 -0.79
C ALA A 33 -15.11 16.06 -1.44
N SER A 34 -14.29 16.27 -2.48
CA SER A 34 -13.53 15.23 -3.15
C SER A 34 -12.40 14.70 -2.26
N GLU A 35 -11.67 15.61 -1.58
CA GLU A 35 -10.64 15.29 -0.58
C GLU A 35 -11.24 14.50 0.59
N GLY A 36 -12.34 14.98 1.19
CA GLY A 36 -12.99 14.30 2.31
C GLY A 36 -13.51 12.88 1.97
N LYS A 37 -13.95 12.65 0.73
CA LYS A 37 -14.34 11.32 0.25
C LYS A 37 -13.14 10.37 0.09
N LYS A 38 -12.00 10.89 -0.37
CA LYS A 38 -10.76 10.13 -0.52
C LYS A 38 -10.20 9.73 0.84
N ASP A 39 -10.20 10.66 1.80
CA ASP A 39 -9.70 10.42 3.15
C ASP A 39 -10.51 9.35 3.88
N GLU A 40 -11.85 9.36 3.74
CA GLU A 40 -12.68 8.33 4.36
C GLU A 40 -12.42 6.95 3.75
N ARG A 41 -12.27 6.87 2.42
CA ARG A 41 -11.93 5.61 1.75
C ARG A 41 -10.58 5.08 2.22
N ASP A 42 -9.56 5.93 2.28
CA ASP A 42 -8.22 5.55 2.71
C ASP A 42 -8.21 5.14 4.19
N ARG A 43 -9.01 5.79 5.03
CA ARG A 43 -9.20 5.43 6.45
C ARG A 43 -9.86 4.05 6.61
N VAL A 44 -10.93 3.78 5.86
CA VAL A 44 -11.62 2.47 5.87
C VAL A 44 -10.69 1.38 5.36
N GLN A 45 -9.92 1.65 4.30
CA GLN A 45 -8.95 0.71 3.75
C GLN A 45 -7.85 0.39 4.76
N LYS A 46 -7.21 1.42 5.35
CA LYS A 46 -6.19 1.25 6.40
C LYS A 46 -6.73 0.39 7.55
N LYS A 47 -7.92 0.73 8.08
CA LYS A 47 -8.55 -0.01 9.19
C LYS A 47 -8.80 -1.48 8.83
N THR A 48 -9.25 -1.75 7.61
CA THR A 48 -9.51 -3.11 7.14
C THR A 48 -8.22 -3.92 7.04
N PHE A 49 -7.17 -3.32 6.45
CA PHE A 49 -5.87 -3.96 6.32
C PHE A 49 -5.18 -4.17 7.67
N THR A 50 -5.26 -3.20 8.60
CA THR A 50 -4.74 -3.36 9.96
C THR A 50 -5.40 -4.54 10.68
N LYS A 51 -6.73 -4.66 10.62
CA LYS A 51 -7.44 -5.81 11.21
C LYS A 51 -7.00 -7.13 10.59
N TRP A 52 -6.84 -7.15 9.27
CA TRP A 52 -6.39 -8.33 8.55
C TRP A 52 -4.98 -8.75 8.98
N VAL A 53 -4.04 -7.80 9.02
CA VAL A 53 -2.66 -8.04 9.49
C VAL A 53 -2.66 -8.58 10.93
N ASN A 54 -3.42 -7.97 11.84
CA ASN A 54 -3.47 -8.40 13.24
C ASN A 54 -4.10 -9.78 13.43
N LYS A 55 -5.08 -10.16 12.60
CA LYS A 55 -5.65 -11.52 12.60
C LYS A 55 -4.57 -12.60 12.37
N HIS A 56 -3.53 -12.27 11.62
CA HIS A 56 -2.40 -13.18 11.38
C HIS A 56 -1.30 -13.00 12.43
N LEU A 57 -0.90 -11.76 12.74
CA LEU A 57 0.21 -11.48 13.66
C LEU A 57 -0.02 -11.96 15.10
N ILE A 58 -1.27 -12.11 15.54
CA ILE A 58 -1.57 -12.69 16.86
C ILE A 58 -0.95 -14.08 17.05
N LYS A 59 -0.79 -14.86 15.97
CA LYS A 59 -0.15 -16.19 15.99
C LYS A 59 1.36 -16.12 16.26
N ALA A 60 1.97 -14.96 16.01
CA ALA A 60 3.37 -14.68 16.31
C ALA A 60 3.53 -13.71 17.51
N GLN A 61 2.47 -13.54 18.32
CA GLN A 61 2.43 -12.63 19.47
C GLN A 61 2.84 -11.18 19.13
N ARG A 62 2.46 -10.71 17.93
CA ARG A 62 2.73 -9.36 17.45
C ARG A 62 1.44 -8.61 17.16
N HIS A 63 1.52 -7.28 17.18
CA HIS A 63 0.39 -6.40 16.95
C HIS A 63 0.82 -5.13 16.21
N VAL A 64 -0.07 -4.60 15.37
CA VAL A 64 0.05 -3.35 14.64
C VAL A 64 -1.08 -2.42 15.04
N ASN A 65 -0.75 -1.25 15.57
CA ASN A 65 -1.66 -0.16 15.89
C ASN A 65 -1.78 0.80 14.71
N ASP A 66 -0.65 1.26 14.18
CA ASP A 66 -0.57 2.09 13.00
C ASP A 66 0.21 1.37 11.89
N LEU A 67 -0.49 1.05 10.81
CA LEU A 67 0.07 0.36 9.65
C LEU A 67 1.26 1.09 9.01
N TYR A 68 1.29 2.43 9.07
CA TYR A 68 2.32 3.23 8.42
C TYR A 68 3.57 3.39 9.29
N GLU A 69 3.45 3.13 10.59
CA GLU A 69 4.57 3.21 11.54
C GLU A 69 5.11 1.82 11.90
N ASP A 70 4.23 0.90 12.27
CA ASP A 70 4.62 -0.38 12.86
C ASP A 70 5.15 -1.40 11.82
N LEU A 71 5.13 -1.05 10.53
CA LEU A 71 5.73 -1.86 9.47
C LEU A 71 7.11 -1.37 9.04
N ARG A 72 7.53 -0.17 9.47
CA ARG A 72 8.71 0.54 8.95
C ARG A 72 10.04 -0.15 9.27
N ASP A 73 10.11 -0.93 10.35
CA ASP A 73 11.31 -1.67 10.73
C ASP A 73 11.43 -3.04 10.04
N GLY A 74 10.40 -3.45 9.29
CA GLY A 74 10.31 -4.71 8.57
C GLY A 74 10.00 -5.93 9.45
N HIS A 75 10.08 -5.86 10.78
CA HIS A 75 9.93 -7.04 11.64
C HIS A 75 8.52 -7.65 11.56
N ASN A 76 7.50 -6.79 11.58
CA ASN A 76 6.11 -7.20 11.46
C ASN A 76 5.79 -7.73 10.05
N LEU A 77 6.42 -7.19 9.01
CA LEU A 77 6.29 -7.73 7.64
C LEU A 77 6.86 -9.14 7.54
N ILE A 78 8.06 -9.36 8.06
CA ILE A 78 8.69 -10.68 8.05
C ILE A 78 7.83 -11.67 8.85
N SER A 79 7.35 -11.31 10.06
CA SER A 79 6.48 -12.18 10.86
C SER A 79 5.16 -12.50 10.17
N LEU A 80 4.57 -11.52 9.47
CA LEU A 80 3.36 -11.74 8.69
C LEU A 80 3.61 -12.78 7.60
N LEU A 81 4.71 -12.67 6.85
CA LEU A 81 5.06 -13.60 5.78
C LEU A 81 5.36 -15.01 6.31
N GLU A 82 6.08 -15.14 7.42
CA GLU A 82 6.31 -16.43 8.09
C GLU A 82 4.99 -17.09 8.50
N VAL A 83 4.08 -16.33 9.11
CA VAL A 83 2.76 -16.85 9.52
C VAL A 83 1.90 -17.27 8.33
N LEU A 84 1.96 -16.54 7.21
CA LEU A 84 1.17 -16.83 6.02
C LEU A 84 1.71 -18.03 5.22
N SER A 85 3.03 -18.19 5.18
CA SER A 85 3.69 -19.20 4.37
C SER A 85 4.06 -20.48 5.11
N GLY A 86 4.30 -20.40 6.41
CA GLY A 86 4.92 -21.45 7.22
C GLY A 86 6.44 -21.48 7.14
N ASP A 87 7.08 -20.61 6.35
CA ASP A 87 8.53 -20.55 6.22
C ASP A 87 9.16 -19.73 7.35
N THR A 88 10.47 -19.87 7.55
CA THR A 88 11.28 -19.01 8.43
C THR A 88 12.15 -18.09 7.59
N LEU A 89 12.20 -16.80 7.93
CA LEU A 89 12.94 -15.79 7.17
C LEU A 89 14.09 -15.20 8.02
N PRO A 90 15.20 -14.75 7.39
CA PRO A 90 16.29 -14.09 8.09
C PRO A 90 15.84 -12.73 8.65
N ARG A 91 16.54 -12.24 9.70
CA ARG A 91 16.22 -10.98 10.40
C ARG A 91 17.48 -10.29 10.89
N GLU A 92 17.65 -9.03 10.51
CA GLU A 92 18.63 -8.13 11.10
C GLU A 92 18.15 -7.66 12.48
N LYS A 93 19.05 -7.68 13.47
CA LYS A 93 18.74 -7.34 14.88
C LYS A 93 19.09 -5.89 15.24
N GLY A 94 19.83 -5.19 14.39
CA GLY A 94 20.25 -3.81 14.65
C GLY A 94 19.12 -2.80 14.54
N ARG A 95 19.29 -1.62 15.16
CA ARG A 95 18.23 -0.58 15.25
C ARG A 95 18.40 0.58 14.27
N MET A 96 19.57 0.69 13.63
CA MET A 96 19.85 1.77 12.66
C MET A 96 18.97 1.64 11.42
N ARG A 97 18.77 2.76 10.69
CA ARG A 97 17.98 2.81 9.46
C ARG A 97 18.41 1.74 8.44
N PHE A 98 19.72 1.48 8.32
CA PHE A 98 20.24 0.42 7.46
C PHE A 98 19.63 -0.96 7.76
N HIS A 99 19.55 -1.35 9.03
CA HIS A 99 18.95 -2.63 9.44
C HIS A 99 17.44 -2.68 9.16
N LYS A 100 16.73 -1.56 9.35
CA LYS A 100 15.30 -1.45 8.99
C LYS A 100 15.08 -1.66 7.50
N LEU A 101 15.86 -0.95 6.67
CA LEU A 101 15.83 -1.09 5.21
C LEU A 101 16.14 -2.53 4.78
N GLN A 102 17.09 -3.19 5.44
CA GLN A 102 17.44 -4.58 5.15
C GLN A 102 16.33 -5.55 5.54
N ASN A 103 15.70 -5.39 6.71
CA ASN A 103 14.55 -6.21 7.12
C ASN A 103 13.37 -6.05 6.16
N VAL A 104 13.07 -4.83 5.72
CA VAL A 104 12.05 -4.61 4.69
C VAL A 104 12.47 -5.28 3.39
N GLN A 105 13.73 -5.14 2.97
CA GLN A 105 14.25 -5.74 1.74
C GLN A 105 14.10 -7.26 1.74
N ILE A 106 14.41 -7.93 2.86
CA ILE A 106 14.22 -9.38 3.04
C ILE A 106 12.76 -9.76 2.76
N ALA A 107 11.79 -9.03 3.30
CA ALA A 107 10.37 -9.28 3.05
C ALA A 107 9.99 -9.09 1.57
N LEU A 108 10.50 -8.03 0.93
CA LEU A 108 10.22 -7.76 -0.48
C LEU A 108 10.84 -8.82 -1.40
N ASP A 109 12.07 -9.25 -1.14
CA ASP A 109 12.74 -10.25 -1.96
C ASP A 109 12.13 -11.63 -1.77
N TYR A 110 11.67 -11.97 -0.57
CA TYR A 110 10.88 -13.17 -0.35
C TYR A 110 9.61 -13.21 -1.23
N LEU A 111 8.89 -12.09 -1.33
CA LEU A 111 7.72 -11.97 -2.21
C LEU A 111 8.12 -12.12 -3.70
N LYS A 112 9.22 -11.49 -4.13
CA LYS A 112 9.72 -11.64 -5.52
C LYS A 112 10.11 -13.08 -5.84
N HIS A 113 10.77 -13.78 -4.92
CA HIS A 113 11.12 -15.20 -5.09
C HIS A 113 9.87 -16.08 -5.27
N ARG A 114 8.75 -15.70 -4.67
CA ARG A 114 7.43 -16.34 -4.88
C ARG A 114 6.65 -15.79 -6.09
N GLN A 115 7.34 -15.13 -7.02
CA GLN A 115 6.79 -14.56 -8.26
C GLN A 115 5.71 -13.49 -8.04
N VAL A 116 5.71 -12.82 -6.88
CA VAL A 116 4.82 -11.70 -6.60
C VAL A 116 5.36 -10.44 -7.28
N LYS A 117 4.52 -9.79 -8.08
CA LYS A 117 4.87 -8.55 -8.78
C LYS A 117 4.72 -7.34 -7.85
N LEU A 118 5.84 -6.76 -7.45
CA LEU A 118 5.89 -5.52 -6.67
C LEU A 118 6.10 -4.33 -7.61
N VAL A 119 5.01 -3.68 -8.04
CA VAL A 119 5.08 -2.53 -8.96
C VAL A 119 5.37 -1.26 -8.16
N ASN A 120 6.54 -0.66 -8.38
CA ASN A 120 6.96 0.62 -7.78
C ASN A 120 6.97 0.62 -6.24
N ILE A 121 7.29 -0.51 -5.60
CA ILE A 121 7.46 -0.59 -4.15
C ILE A 121 8.92 -0.90 -3.86
N ARG A 122 9.59 0.02 -3.17
CA ARG A 122 10.96 -0.14 -2.68
C ARG A 122 10.99 -0.25 -1.16
N ASN A 123 12.15 -0.60 -0.61
CA ASN A 123 12.30 -0.75 0.83
C ASN A 123 12.28 0.59 1.59
N ASP A 124 12.80 1.66 1.00
CA ASP A 124 12.76 3.02 1.55
C ASP A 124 11.34 3.57 1.63
N ASP A 125 10.49 3.29 0.64
CA ASP A 125 9.07 3.69 0.67
C ASP A 125 8.35 3.18 1.92
N ILE A 126 8.63 1.93 2.30
CA ILE A 126 8.02 1.28 3.47
C ILE A 126 8.72 1.73 4.75
N ALA A 127 10.05 1.82 4.76
CA ALA A 127 10.81 2.28 5.92
C ALA A 127 10.53 3.74 6.29
N ASP A 128 10.14 4.56 5.30
CA ASP A 128 9.73 5.95 5.49
C ASP A 128 8.21 6.09 5.75
N GLY A 129 7.45 5.00 5.68
CA GLY A 129 6.03 4.96 6.05
C GLY A 129 5.09 5.53 4.99
N ASN A 130 5.44 5.45 3.70
CA ASN A 130 4.61 5.98 2.61
C ASN A 130 3.22 5.31 2.62
N PRO A 131 2.12 6.05 2.87
CA PRO A 131 0.80 5.46 3.04
C PRO A 131 0.32 4.66 1.83
N LYS A 132 0.48 5.23 0.63
CA LYS A 132 0.00 4.63 -0.63
C LYS A 132 0.75 3.32 -0.92
N LEU A 133 2.06 3.33 -0.79
CA LEU A 133 2.89 2.16 -1.10
C LEU A 133 2.80 1.10 -0.01
N THR A 134 2.61 1.48 1.25
CA THR A 134 2.34 0.55 2.36
C THR A 134 1.01 -0.17 2.16
N LEU A 135 -0.07 0.56 1.84
CA LEU A 135 -1.36 -0.07 1.52
C LEU A 135 -1.26 -0.97 0.28
N GLY A 136 -0.53 -0.53 -0.75
CA GLY A 136 -0.27 -1.31 -1.97
C GLY A 136 0.48 -2.62 -1.70
N LEU A 137 1.46 -2.60 -0.78
CA LEU A 137 2.20 -3.79 -0.37
C LEU A 137 1.27 -4.78 0.36
N ILE A 138 0.52 -4.32 1.35
CA ILE A 138 -0.39 -5.20 2.12
C ILE A 138 -1.48 -5.78 1.22
N TRP A 139 -2.03 -4.98 0.30
CA TRP A 139 -2.97 -5.46 -0.71
C TRP A 139 -2.37 -6.57 -1.58
N THR A 140 -1.15 -6.37 -2.06
CA THR A 140 -0.43 -7.37 -2.85
C THR A 140 -0.24 -8.69 -2.09
N ILE A 141 0.13 -8.60 -0.80
CA ILE A 141 0.26 -9.78 0.09
C ILE A 141 -1.09 -10.50 0.26
N ILE A 142 -2.17 -9.75 0.54
CA ILE A 142 -3.52 -10.28 0.68
C ILE A 142 -3.93 -11.05 -0.59
N LEU A 143 -3.79 -10.43 -1.76
CA LEU A 143 -4.15 -11.05 -3.03
C LEU A 143 -3.39 -12.36 -3.26
N HIS A 144 -2.09 -12.38 -3.02
CA HIS A 144 -1.27 -13.58 -3.23
C HIS A 144 -1.69 -14.73 -2.29
N PHE A 145 -1.79 -14.46 -0.99
CA PHE A 145 -1.98 -15.51 0.01
C PHE A 145 -3.44 -15.89 0.28
N GLN A 146 -4.42 -15.03 -0.03
CA GLN A 146 -5.84 -15.37 0.17
C GLN A 146 -6.56 -15.73 -1.13
N VAL A 147 -6.26 -15.04 -2.23
CA VAL A 147 -6.96 -15.26 -3.50
C VAL A 147 -6.21 -16.28 -4.36
N GLY A 148 -4.87 -16.23 -4.40
CA GLY A 148 -4.04 -17.21 -5.11
C GLY A 148 -4.18 -18.65 -4.59
N VAL A 149 -4.41 -18.80 -3.28
CA VAL A 149 -4.70 -20.09 -2.63
C VAL A 149 -6.08 -20.63 -3.05
N GLY A 150 -7.06 -19.78 -3.37
CA GLY A 150 -8.36 -20.22 -3.89
C GLY A 150 -8.28 -20.93 -5.24
N ALA A 151 -7.32 -20.55 -6.10
CA ALA A 151 -7.11 -21.19 -7.40
C ALA A 151 -6.38 -22.54 -7.30
N MET A 152 -5.41 -22.69 -6.38
CA MET A 152 -4.68 -23.96 -6.21
C MET A 152 -5.46 -24.99 -5.36
N TYR A 153 -6.30 -24.56 -4.42
CA TYR A 153 -7.09 -25.49 -3.59
C TYR A 153 -8.43 -25.92 -4.20
N CYS A 154 -8.82 -25.40 -5.37
CA CYS A 154 -9.89 -26.01 -6.16
C CYS A 154 -9.43 -27.35 -6.79
N GLY A 155 -8.11 -27.60 -6.91
CA GLY A 155 -7.55 -28.82 -7.48
C GLY A 155 -7.24 -29.97 -6.50
N GLN A 156 -7.11 -29.71 -5.19
CA GLN A 156 -6.48 -30.69 -4.27
C GLN A 156 -7.28 -31.02 -3.01
N ARG A 157 -8.62 -30.99 -3.06
CA ARG A 157 -9.49 -31.43 -1.95
C ARG A 157 -10.51 -32.52 -2.26
N ARG A 158 -10.34 -33.25 -3.36
CA ARG A 158 -10.94 -34.58 -3.52
C ARG A 158 -9.87 -35.65 -3.34
N GLY A 159 -9.92 -36.35 -2.22
CA GLY A 159 -9.18 -37.60 -2.02
C GLY A 159 -8.13 -37.54 -0.93
N ARG A 160 -8.57 -37.64 0.33
CA ARG A 160 -7.95 -38.49 1.38
C ARG A 160 -8.70 -38.30 2.69
N ARG A 161 -9.72 -39.13 2.89
CA ARG A 161 -9.95 -39.85 4.15
C ARG A 161 -11.05 -40.89 3.92
N GLY A 162 -10.59 -42.13 3.84
CA GLY A 162 -11.38 -43.34 3.68
C GLY A 162 -10.38 -44.46 3.49
N LYS A 163 -10.44 -45.46 4.40
CA LYS A 163 -9.44 -46.52 4.69
C LYS A 163 -8.39 -46.01 5.70
N ASP A 164 -8.33 -46.51 6.93
CA ASP A 164 -8.42 -47.92 7.32
C ASP A 164 -9.30 -48.16 8.57
N ALA A 165 -10.21 -49.13 8.39
CA ALA A 165 -10.79 -49.97 9.43
C ALA A 165 -10.36 -51.41 9.09
N ALA A 166 -10.15 -52.24 10.12
CA ALA A 166 -9.60 -53.61 10.11
C ALA A 166 -8.07 -53.64 9.86
N LEU A 167 -7.24 -54.26 10.69
CA LEU A 167 -7.38 -55.42 11.59
C LEU A 167 -6.79 -55.14 12.98
#